data_AF-A0A645H2Y2-F1
#
_entry.id   AF-A0A645H2Y2-F1
#
_cell.length_a   1.000
_cell.length_b   1.000
_cell.length_c   1.000
_cell.angle_alpha   90.00
_cell.angle_beta   90.00
_cell.angle_gamma   90.00
#
_symmetry.space_group_name_H-M   'P 1'
#
loop_
_entity.id
_entity.type
_entity.pdbx_description
1 polymer ?
#
loop_
_entity_poly.entity_id
_entity_poly.type
_entity_poly.pdbx_seq_one_letter_code
_entity_poly.pdbx_strand_id
1 'polypeptide(L)'
;MGESVTSKFTVLENFENPIFEKYQKFLAANGIEIAGIEMITDKEGQIYTYDVNTNTNYNSEAERKAGVSGMGAIAKFLGEELGKLQ
;
A
#
# COMPACT_ATOMS: atom_id res chain seq x y z
N MET A 1 31.69 -16.38 -5.33
CA MET A 1 30.68 -16.00 -4.32
C MET A 1 29.70 -15.09 -5.03
N GLY A 2 28.50 -15.57 -5.32
CA GLY A 2 27.45 -14.75 -5.95
C GLY A 2 26.84 -13.85 -4.89
N GLU A 3 26.71 -12.56 -5.19
CA GLU A 3 25.97 -11.61 -4.37
C GLU A 3 24.59 -12.21 -4.04
N SER A 4 24.25 -12.29 -2.75
CA SER A 4 22.89 -12.63 -2.35
C SER A 4 21.96 -11.56 -2.91
N VAL A 5 21.11 -11.91 -3.87
CA VAL A 5 20.10 -11.00 -4.41
C VAL A 5 19.12 -10.70 -3.28
N THR A 6 19.36 -9.61 -2.55
CA THR A 6 18.38 -9.04 -1.62
C THR A 6 17.21 -8.57 -2.46
N SER A 7 16.01 -9.10 -2.18
CA SER A 7 14.80 -8.70 -2.89
C SER A 7 14.59 -7.19 -2.75
N LYS A 8 14.33 -6.50 -3.86
CA LYS A 8 14.21 -5.04 -3.90
C LYS A 8 12.99 -4.52 -3.14
N PHE A 9 12.01 -5.39 -2.87
CA PHE A 9 10.76 -5.05 -2.23
C PHE A 9 10.58 -5.90 -0.98
N THR A 10 10.17 -5.26 0.11
CA THR A 10 9.87 -5.91 1.39
C THR A 10 8.64 -5.23 1.99
N VAL A 11 7.71 -6.01 2.51
CA VAL A 11 6.58 -5.49 3.28
C VAL A 11 7.10 -5.23 4.69
N LEU A 12 6.95 -4.00 5.17
CA LEU A 12 7.29 -3.63 6.55
C LEU A 12 6.09 -3.93 7.45
N GLU A 13 6.27 -4.82 8.42
CA GLU A 13 5.25 -5.07 9.43
C GLU A 13 5.18 -3.91 10.42
N ASN A 14 3.96 -3.54 10.83
CA ASN A 14 3.70 -2.48 11.83
C ASN A 14 4.35 -1.13 11.50
N PHE A 15 4.47 -0.80 10.20
CA PHE A 15 4.94 0.52 9.77
C PHE A 15 3.86 1.56 10.09
N GLU A 16 4.21 2.53 10.91
CA GLU A 16 3.32 3.60 11.37
C GLU A 16 3.93 4.97 11.06
N ASN A 17 3.11 5.89 10.56
CA ASN A 17 3.53 7.26 10.33
C ASN A 17 2.34 8.24 10.45
N PRO A 18 2.50 9.39 11.14
CA PRO A 18 1.43 10.39 11.26
C PRO A 18 0.86 10.89 9.92
N ILE A 19 1.60 10.73 8.81
CA ILE A 19 1.11 11.10 7.47
C ILE A 19 -0.10 10.28 7.02
N PHE A 20 -0.32 9.10 7.58
CA PHE A 20 -1.44 8.23 7.18
C PHE A 20 -2.79 8.90 7.40
N GLU A 21 -2.96 9.68 8.47
CA GLU A 21 -4.20 10.42 8.70
C GLU A 21 -4.45 11.46 7.59
N LYS A 22 -3.38 12.09 7.08
CA LYS A 22 -3.47 13.02 5.95
C LYS A 22 -3.87 12.29 4.67
N TYR A 23 -3.28 11.12 4.41
CA TYR A 23 -3.64 10.31 3.26
C TYR A 23 -5.08 9.82 3.33
N GLN A 24 -5.54 9.32 4.48
CA GLN A 24 -6.93 8.89 4.66
C GLN A 24 -7.91 10.03 4.39
N LYS A 25 -7.66 11.23 4.93
CA LYS A 25 -8.48 12.43 4.66
C LYS A 25 -8.47 12.80 3.18
N PHE A 26 -7.30 12.77 2.55
CA PHE A 26 -7.16 13.05 1.12
C PHE A 26 -7.95 12.06 0.26
N LEU A 27 -7.80 10.76 0.49
CA LEU A 27 -8.51 9.71 -0.25
C LEU A 27 -10.02 9.84 -0.07
N ALA A 28 -10.49 10.01 1.17
CA ALA A 28 -11.90 10.21 1.48
C ALA A 28 -12.50 11.45 0.80
N ALA A 29 -11.78 12.59 0.83
CA ALA A 29 -12.22 13.82 0.19
C ALA A 29 -12.36 13.70 -1.34
N ASN A 30 -11.69 12.73 -1.96
CA ASN A 30 -11.72 12.47 -3.39
C ASN A 30 -12.55 11.23 -3.77
N GLY A 31 -13.21 10.57 -2.81
CA GLY A 31 -13.99 9.36 -3.09
C GLY A 31 -13.13 8.18 -3.56
N ILE A 32 -11.88 8.10 -3.10
CA ILE A 32 -10.97 7.01 -3.45
C ILE A 32 -10.95 6.00 -2.31
N GLU A 33 -11.42 4.77 -2.60
CA GLU A 33 -11.52 3.70 -1.60
C GLU A 33 -10.31 2.75 -1.62
N ILE A 34 -9.65 2.61 -2.78
CA ILE A 34 -8.48 1.77 -2.97
C ILE A 34 -7.39 2.60 -3.66
N ALA A 35 -6.21 2.69 -3.04
CA ALA A 35 -5.05 3.34 -3.63
C ALA A 35 -3.73 2.74 -3.12
N GLY A 36 -2.72 2.73 -3.98
CA GLY A 36 -1.31 2.77 -3.60
C GLY A 36 -0.86 4.22 -3.47
N ILE A 37 0.00 4.49 -2.49
CA ILE A 37 0.61 5.82 -2.30
C ILE A 37 2.11 5.64 -2.17
N GLU A 38 2.85 6.37 -2.98
CA GLU A 38 4.30 6.36 -2.99
C GLU A 38 4.87 7.59 -2.30
N MET A 39 5.75 7.36 -1.33
CA MET A 39 6.43 8.41 -0.60
C MET A 39 7.91 8.08 -0.40
N ILE A 40 8.71 9.13 -0.34
CA ILE A 40 10.11 9.09 0.09
C ILE A 40 10.32 10.04 1.26
N THR A 41 11.35 9.79 2.05
CA THR A 41 11.77 10.67 3.13
C THR A 41 13.19 11.15 2.83
N ASP A 42 13.45 12.45 2.95
CA ASP A 42 14.82 12.95 2.84
C ASP A 42 15.64 12.70 4.12
N LYS A 43 16.89 13.13 4.11
CA LYS A 43 17.83 12.97 5.23
C LYS A 43 17.40 13.71 6.51
N GLU A 44 16.51 14.69 6.40
CA GLU A 44 16.02 15.51 7.52
C GLU A 44 14.68 14.98 8.07
N GLY A 45 14.17 13.89 7.50
CA GLY A 45 12.89 13.30 7.90
C GLY A 45 11.69 13.92 7.20
N GLN A 46 11.88 14.83 6.24
CA GLN A 46 10.77 15.42 5.50
C GLN A 46 10.25 14.40 4.48
N ILE A 47 8.93 14.17 4.55
CA ILE A 47 8.24 13.26 3.64
C ILE A 47 7.82 14.00 2.37
N TYR A 48 8.05 13.37 1.23
CA TYR A 48 7.55 13.79 -0.07
C TYR A 48 6.71 12.65 -0.65
N THR A 49 5.42 12.91 -0.78
CA THR A 49 4.47 12.05 -1.51
C THR A 49 4.51 12.47 -2.97
N TYR A 50 4.76 11.55 -3.88
CA TYR A 50 4.97 11.89 -5.29
C TYR A 50 4.03 11.17 -6.26
N ASP A 51 3.31 10.14 -5.80
CA ASP A 51 2.34 9.43 -6.64
C ASP A 51 1.17 8.85 -5.80
N VAL A 52 0.03 8.67 -6.46
CA VAL A 52 -1.19 8.04 -5.94
C VAL A 52 -1.82 7.21 -7.05
N ASN A 53 -1.76 5.89 -6.91
CA ASN A 53 -2.25 4.94 -7.90
C ASN A 53 -3.56 4.28 -7.45
N THR A 54 -4.67 4.51 -8.15
CA THR A 54 -5.95 3.81 -7.87
C THR A 54 -6.02 2.40 -8.46
N ASN A 55 -5.08 2.06 -9.35
CA ASN A 55 -4.88 0.73 -9.89
C ASN A 55 -3.41 0.35 -9.72
N THR A 56 -3.08 -0.32 -8.60
CA THR A 56 -1.70 -0.64 -8.23
C THR A 56 -1.33 -2.08 -8.55
N ASN A 57 -0.07 -2.27 -8.93
CA ASN A 57 0.53 -3.60 -8.99
C ASN A 57 1.06 -4.00 -7.60
N TYR A 58 0.97 -5.29 -7.29
CA TYR A 58 1.52 -5.86 -6.06
C TYR A 58 2.71 -6.76 -6.35
N ASN A 59 3.69 -6.78 -5.44
CA ASN A 59 4.87 -7.64 -5.58
C ASN A 59 4.64 -8.99 -4.91
N SER A 60 4.38 -10.03 -5.72
CA SER A 60 4.03 -11.37 -5.25
C SER A 60 5.12 -12.07 -4.43
N GLU A 61 6.39 -11.70 -4.59
CA GLU A 61 7.48 -12.24 -3.77
C GLU A 61 7.46 -11.62 -2.37
N ALA A 62 7.35 -10.29 -2.27
CA ALA A 62 7.29 -9.58 -1.00
C ALA A 62 6.03 -9.97 -0.21
N GLU A 63 4.88 -10.05 -0.88
CA GLU A 63 3.62 -10.51 -0.31
C GLU A 63 3.71 -11.92 0.26
N ARG A 64 4.27 -12.87 -0.53
CA ARG A 64 4.46 -14.26 -0.08
C ARG A 64 5.37 -14.35 1.13
N LYS A 65 6.44 -13.56 1.18
CA LYS A 65 7.37 -13.53 2.33
C LYS A 65 6.70 -12.99 3.59
N ALA A 66 5.81 -12.01 3.45
CA ALA A 66 5.08 -11.41 4.57
C ALA A 66 3.75 -12.12 4.90
N GLY A 67 3.35 -13.13 4.11
CA GLY A 67 2.10 -13.86 4.33
C GLY A 67 0.84 -13.03 4.09
N VAL A 68 0.90 -12.01 3.23
CA VAL A 68 -0.23 -11.11 2.91
C VAL A 68 -0.61 -11.19 1.43
N SER A 69 -1.77 -10.64 1.07
CA SER A 69 -2.19 -10.49 -0.34
C SER A 69 -3.02 -9.23 -0.52
N GLY A 70 -2.49 -8.26 -1.27
CA GLY A 70 -3.17 -7.02 -1.62
C GLY A 70 -4.36 -7.25 -2.53
N MET A 71 -4.18 -8.04 -3.61
CA MET A 71 -5.30 -8.42 -4.47
C MET A 71 -6.37 -9.23 -3.72
N GLY A 72 -5.98 -10.08 -2.77
CA GLY A 72 -6.91 -10.78 -1.89
C GLY A 72 -7.71 -9.83 -0.99
N ALA A 73 -7.07 -8.80 -0.44
CA ALA A 73 -7.74 -7.77 0.35
C ALA A 73 -8.75 -6.97 -0.48
N ILE A 74 -8.40 -6.60 -1.72
CA ILE A 74 -9.31 -5.93 -2.66
C ILE A 74 -10.52 -6.83 -2.97
N ALA A 75 -10.29 -8.10 -3.31
CA ALA A 75 -11.38 -9.02 -3.63
C ALA A 75 -12.34 -9.19 -2.44
N LYS A 76 -11.81 -9.27 -1.22
CA LYS A 76 -12.61 -9.31 0.00
C LYS A 76 -13.45 -8.04 0.16
N PHE A 77 -12.83 -6.86 0.05
CA PHE A 77 -13.53 -5.57 0.17
C PHE A 77 -14.67 -5.44 -0.85
N LEU A 78 -14.40 -5.71 -2.13
CA LEU A 78 -15.42 -5.63 -3.18
C LEU A 78 -16.56 -6.66 -2.98
N GLY A 79 -16.25 -7.84 -2.44
CA GLY A 79 -17.27 -8.82 -2.06
C GLY A 79 -18.17 -8.33 -0.93
N GLU A 80 -17.61 -7.65 0.07
CA GLU A 80 -18.37 -7.02 1.16
C GLU A 80 -19.25 -5.88 0.67
N GLU A 81 -18.75 -5.00 -0.22
CA GLU A 81 -19.55 -3.94 -0.83
C GLU A 81 -20.71 -4.50 -1.67
N LEU A 82 -20.46 -5.55 -2.47
CA LEU A 82 -21.51 -6.20 -3.22
C LEU A 82 -22.61 -6.77 -2.31
N GLY A 83 -22.21 -7.37 -1.19
CA GLY A 83 -23.15 -7.91 -0.20
C GLY A 83 -24.05 -6.87 0.45
N LYS A 84 -23.65 -5.59 0.50
CA LYS A 84 -24.49 -4.49 1.01
C LYS A 84 -25.58 -4.05 0.03
N LEU A 85 -25.43 -4.40 -1.24
CA LEU A 85 -26.38 -4.05 -2.30
C LEU A 85 -27.47 -5.12 -2.51
N GLN A 86 -27.34 -6.27 -1.83
CA GLN A 86 -28.26 -7.41 -1.89
C GLN A 86 -29.13 -7.47 -0.64
#